data_AF-A0A7V0S5D8-F1
#
_entry.id   AF-A0A7V0S5D8-F1
#
_cell.length_a   1.000
_cell.length_b   1.000
_cell.length_c   1.000
_cell.angle_alpha   90.00
_cell.angle_beta   90.00
_cell.angle_gamma   90.00
#
_symmetry.space_group_name_H-M   'P 1'
#
loop_
_entity.id
_entity.type
_entity.pdbx_description
1 polymer ?
#
loop_
_entity_poly.entity_id
_entity_poly.type
_entity_poly.pdbx_seq_one_letter_code
_entity_poly.pdbx_strand_id
1 'polypeptide(L)'
;MQTKLTLRMEDRLINLAKSVAEKKGKSLSKMVADYFNALINKEIAEDIIELPPNVKSLYGALANSDIDESDYKKYLEGKYL
;
A
#
# COMPACT_ATOMS: atom_id res chain seq x y z
N MET A 1 -2.55 -17.77 -4.01
CA MET A 1 -3.91 -18.35 -4.21
C MET A 1 -4.65 -17.47 -5.22
N GLN A 2 -5.39 -18.05 -6.17
CA GLN A 2 -6.20 -17.28 -7.10
C GLN A 2 -7.65 -17.25 -6.58
N THR A 3 -8.14 -16.06 -6.25
CA THR A 3 -9.51 -15.84 -5.76
C THR A 3 -10.35 -15.18 -6.86
N LYS A 4 -11.67 -15.39 -6.81
CA LYS A 4 -12.62 -14.83 -7.79
C LYS A 4 -13.39 -13.69 -7.15
N LEU A 5 -13.41 -12.54 -7.82
CA LEU A 5 -14.26 -11.40 -7.48
C LEU A 5 -15.43 -11.38 -8.47
N THR A 6 -16.66 -11.42 -7.95
CA THR A 6 -17.88 -11.35 -8.76
C THR A 6 -18.56 -10.01 -8.50
N LEU A 7 -18.82 -9.24 -9.56
CA LEU A 7 -19.49 -7.93 -9.49
C LEU A 7 -20.85 -8.03 -10.18
N ARG A 8 -21.87 -7.42 -9.59
CA ARG A 8 -23.18 -7.24 -10.24
C ARG A 8 -23.14 -5.94 -11.04
N MET A 9 -23.44 -6.02 -12.34
CA MET A 9 -23.41 -4.89 -13.26
C MET A 9 -24.33 -5.17 -14.45
N GLU A 10 -24.73 -4.12 -15.15
CA GLU A 10 -25.58 -4.25 -16.34
C GLU A 10 -24.85 -4.94 -17.49
N ASP A 11 -25.56 -5.80 -18.23
CA ASP A 11 -24.98 -6.56 -19.36
C ASP A 11 -24.38 -5.65 -20.43
N ARG A 12 -24.98 -4.48 -20.66
CA ARG A 12 -24.47 -3.49 -21.61
C ARG A 12 -23.07 -3.02 -21.22
N LEU A 13 -22.82 -2.80 -19.93
CA LEU A 13 -21.51 -2.39 -19.42
C LEU A 13 -20.49 -3.53 -19.54
N ILE A 14 -20.89 -4.78 -19.27
CA ILE A 14 -20.02 -5.95 -19.43
C ILE A 14 -19.52 -6.04 -20.89
N ASN A 15 -20.42 -5.89 -21.85
CA ASN A 15 -20.10 -5.99 -23.27
C ASN A 15 -19.17 -4.85 -23.75
N LEU A 16 -19.46 -3.61 -23.33
CA LEU A 16 -18.60 -2.46 -23.62
C LEU A 16 -17.20 -2.66 -23.03
N ALA A 17 -17.10 -3.10 -21.77
CA ALA A 17 -15.83 -3.31 -21.10
C ALA A 17 -15.00 -4.41 -21.79
N LYS A 18 -15.62 -5.52 -22.21
CA LYS A 18 -14.97 -6.57 -23.00
C LYS A 18 -14.43 -6.04 -24.33
N SER A 19 -15.22 -5.27 -25.07
CA SER A 19 -14.79 -4.67 -26.34
C SER A 19 -13.58 -3.75 -26.16
N VAL A 20 -13.55 -2.93 -25.10
CA VAL A 20 -12.40 -2.08 -24.79
C VAL A 20 -11.18 -2.90 -24.40
N ALA A 21 -11.36 -3.99 -23.65
CA ALA A 21 -10.26 -4.88 -23.26
C ALA A 21 -9.65 -5.58 -24.48
N GLU A 22 -10.47 -6.09 -25.39
CA GLU A 22 -10.03 -6.71 -26.65
C GLU A 22 -9.26 -5.72 -27.53
N LYS A 23 -9.76 -4.49 -27.70
CA LYS A 23 -9.04 -3.43 -28.42
C LYS A 23 -7.66 -3.12 -27.83
N LYS A 24 -7.49 -3.31 -26.52
CA LYS A 24 -6.22 -3.14 -25.81
C LYS A 24 -5.38 -4.42 -25.71
N GLY A 25 -5.82 -5.53 -26.33
CA GLY A 25 -5.12 -6.82 -26.28
C GLY A 25 -5.03 -7.43 -24.88
N LYS A 26 -5.97 -7.10 -23.98
CA LYS A 26 -6.00 -7.59 -22.60
C LYS A 26 -7.34 -8.26 -22.30
N SER A 27 -7.35 -9.20 -21.37
CA SER A 27 -8.63 -9.70 -20.81
C SER A 27 -9.26 -8.64 -19.90
N LEU A 28 -10.58 -8.67 -19.77
CA LEU A 28 -11.31 -7.78 -18.84
C LEU A 28 -10.80 -7.95 -17.41
N SER A 29 -10.56 -9.19 -16.97
CA SER A 29 -10.01 -9.47 -15.63
C SER A 29 -8.64 -8.82 -15.43
N LYS A 30 -7.76 -8.85 -16.45
CA LYS A 30 -6.44 -8.20 -16.37
C LYS A 30 -6.58 -6.68 -16.34
N MET A 31 -7.46 -6.11 -17.15
CA MET A 31 -7.74 -4.67 -17.12
C MET A 31 -8.23 -4.18 -15.74
N VAL A 32 -9.12 -4.93 -15.11
CA VAL A 32 -9.64 -4.60 -13.78
C VAL A 32 -8.57 -4.78 -12.70
N ALA A 33 -7.76 -5.84 -12.78
CA ALA A 33 -6.64 -6.04 -11.86
C ALA A 33 -5.60 -4.90 -11.97
N ASP A 34 -5.25 -4.49 -13.19
CA ASP A 34 -4.36 -3.36 -13.44
C ASP A 34 -4.92 -2.07 -12.83
N TYR A 35 -6.23 -1.82 -12.95
CA TYR A 35 -6.91 -0.68 -12.35
C TYR A 35 -6.84 -0.70 -10.81
N PHE A 36 -7.18 -1.84 -10.19
CA PHE A 36 -7.10 -1.95 -8.74
C PHE A 36 -5.67 -1.76 -8.22
N ASN A 37 -4.66 -2.31 -8.90
CA ASN A 37 -3.27 -2.09 -8.53
C ASN A 37 -2.90 -0.61 -8.60
N ALA A 38 -3.28 0.10 -9.67
CA ALA A 38 -3.00 1.53 -9.80
C ALA A 38 -3.72 2.37 -8.73
N LEU A 39 -4.98 2.06 -8.45
CA LEU A 39 -5.78 2.75 -7.44
C LEU A 39 -5.21 2.53 -6.03
N ILE A 40 -4.95 1.27 -5.66
CA ILE A 40 -4.41 0.90 -4.35
C ILE A 40 -3.02 1.50 -4.16
N ASN A 41 -2.14 1.42 -5.16
CA ASN A 41 -0.81 2.00 -5.04
C ASN A 41 -0.84 3.52 -4.88
N LYS A 42 -1.83 4.20 -5.46
CA LYS A 42 -2.00 5.64 -5.28
C LYS A 42 -2.40 5.97 -3.84
N GLU A 43 -3.44 5.32 -3.31
CA GLU A 43 -3.91 5.53 -1.93
C GLU A 43 -2.84 5.11 -0.90
N ILE A 44 -2.18 3.97 -1.12
CA ILE A 44 -1.09 3.52 -0.25
C ILE A 44 0.12 4.45 -0.33
N ALA A 45 0.47 5.02 -1.49
CA ALA A 45 1.56 5.99 -1.58
C ALA A 45 1.26 7.30 -0.85
N GLU A 46 -0.03 7.66 -0.68
CA GLU A 46 -0.44 8.81 0.14
C GLU A 46 -0.36 8.50 1.65
N ASP A 47 -0.55 7.23 2.06
CA ASP A 47 -0.49 6.79 3.46
C ASP A 47 0.90 6.27 3.93
N ILE A 48 1.78 5.86 3.01
CA ILE A 48 3.15 5.48 3.36
C ILE A 48 3.97 6.76 3.46
N ILE A 49 4.31 7.13 4.70
CA ILE A 49 5.49 7.97 4.92
C ILE A 49 6.65 7.27 4.23
N GLU A 50 7.10 7.76 3.07
CA GLU A 50 8.30 7.24 2.41
C GLU A 50 9.51 7.57 3.29
N LEU A 51 9.79 6.66 4.22
CA LEU A 51 10.97 6.73 5.06
C LEU A 51 12.18 6.33 4.21
N PRO A 52 13.28 7.11 4.26
CA PRO A 52 14.56 6.69 3.67
C PRO A 52 14.95 5.26 4.11
N PRO A 53 15.66 4.46 3.28
CA PRO A 53 15.90 3.04 3.56
C PRO A 53 16.52 2.75 4.95
N ASN A 54 17.42 3.62 5.39
CA ASN A 54 18.04 3.57 6.71
C ASN A 54 17.00 3.84 7.83
N VAL A 55 16.15 4.84 7.68
CA VAL A 55 15.09 5.17 8.64
C VAL A 55 14.04 4.06 8.68
N LYS A 56 13.65 3.50 7.53
CA LYS A 56 12.70 2.39 7.43
C LYS A 56 13.20 1.14 8.16
N SER A 57 14.50 0.88 8.17
CA SER A 57 15.08 -0.26 8.91
C SER A 57 14.99 -0.11 10.43
N LEU A 58 14.87 1.12 10.93
CA LEU A 58 14.78 1.43 12.36
C LEU A 58 13.34 1.72 12.81
N TYR A 59 12.44 2.00 11.86
CA TYR A 59 11.05 2.32 12.15
C TYR A 59 10.34 1.14 12.83
N GLY A 60 9.80 1.39 14.03
CA GLY A 60 9.13 0.37 14.83
C GLY A 60 10.05 -0.52 15.67
N ALA A 61 11.39 -0.33 15.64
CA ALA A 61 12.32 -1.11 16.45
C ALA A 61 12.07 -1.00 17.96
N LEU A 62 11.42 0.09 18.40
CA LEU A 62 11.06 0.38 19.78
C LEU A 62 9.54 0.34 20.02
N ALA A 63 8.74 -0.16 19.07
CA ALA A 63 7.27 -0.08 19.16
C ALA A 63 6.67 -0.84 20.36
N ASN A 64 7.37 -1.86 20.86
CA ASN A 64 6.94 -2.67 22.01
C ASN A 64 7.86 -2.51 23.23
N SER A 65 8.71 -1.47 23.25
CA SER A 65 9.53 -1.19 24.42
C SER A 65 8.80 -0.23 25.35
N ASP A 66 8.89 -0.45 26.67
CA ASP A 66 8.42 0.47 27.70
C ASP A 66 9.33 1.72 27.86
N ILE A 67 9.99 2.12 26.77
CA ILE A 67 10.95 3.22 26.74
C ILE A 67 10.23 4.46 26.22
N ASP A 68 10.39 5.57 26.93
CA ASP A 68 9.83 6.85 26.53
C ASP A 68 10.92 7.92 26.34
N GLU A 69 10.49 9.16 26.05
CA GLU A 69 11.41 10.27 25.78
C GLU A 69 12.26 10.64 27.02
N SER A 70 11.78 10.34 28.21
CA SER A 70 12.50 10.61 29.46
C SER A 70 13.72 9.71 29.64
N ASP A 71 13.64 8.45 29.20
CA ASP A 71 14.77 7.52 29.20
C ASP A 71 15.91 8.04 28.31
N TYR A 72 15.55 8.60 27.14
CA TYR A 72 16.52 9.19 26.24
C TYR A 72 17.19 10.43 26.85
N LYS A 73 16.43 11.31 27.51
CA LYS A 73 16.97 12.48 28.20
C LYS A 73 17.93 12.09 29.33
N LYS A 74 17.57 11.09 30.13
CA LYS A 74 18.42 10.55 31.20
C LYS A 74 19.73 9.94 30.67
N TYR A 75 19.66 9.24 29.53
CA TYR A 75 20.86 8.75 28.85
C TYR A 75 21.78 9.90 28.40
N LEU A 76 21.21 10.97 27.83
CA LEU A 76 21.98 12.13 27.39
C LEU A 76 22.67 12.83 28.56
N GLU A 77 21.99 12.98 29.70
CA GLU A 77 22.60 13.52 30.92
C GLU A 77 23.82 12.69 31.32
N GLY A 78 23.69 11.38 31.51
CA GLY A 78 24.84 10.56 31.92
C GLY A 78 25.96 10.42 30.86
N LYS A 79 25.70 10.78 29.60
CA LYS A 79 26.69 10.73 28.53
C LYS A 79 27.50 12.03 28.40
N TYR A 80 26.87 13.17 28.66
CA TYR A 80 27.43 14.49 28.37
C TYR A 80 27.63 15.37 29.60
N LEU A 81 27.01 15.05 30.73
CA LEU A 81 27.23 15.67 32.05
C LEU A 81 27.97 14.70 32.97
#